data_AF-A0A2T2NEA1-F1
#
_entry.id   AF-A0A2T2NEA1-F1
#
_cell.length_a   1.000
_cell.length_b   1.000
_cell.length_c   1.000
_cell.angle_alpha   90.00
_cell.angle_beta   90.00
_cell.angle_gamma   90.00
#
_symmetry.space_group_name_H-M   'P 1'
#
loop_
_entity.id
_entity.type
_entity.pdbx_description
1 polymer ?
#
loop_
_entity_poly.entity_id
_entity_poly.type
_entity_poly.pdbx_seq_one_letter_code
_entity_poly.pdbx_strand_id
1 'polypeptide(L)'
;MSASRKVSAVEKERMIQALQSHHVNTLVELRRIEKAFAVLGSSDVTEPMTAAWSYYVNSHSLLTELRGLTKNYPFSSESLEEAKRRVYSDPQSNKSWNFCWLVLSKIQTDQLIPYYAQYQASQPAMWGGRTPTSEGIAQLTNAFVAEWNYAVGQMLRHWDQPPSR
;
A
#
# COMPACT_ATOMS: atom_id res chain seq x y z
N MET A 1 -30.42 -10.18 -10.01
CA MET A 1 -29.77 -11.32 -9.33
C MET A 1 -28.55 -11.71 -10.14
N SER A 2 -27.34 -11.34 -9.69
CA SER A 2 -26.12 -11.67 -10.42
C SER A 2 -25.68 -13.07 -10.00
N ALA A 3 -25.61 -14.00 -10.96
CA ALA A 3 -25.17 -15.37 -10.69
C ALA A 3 -23.73 -15.34 -10.18
N SER A 4 -23.52 -15.72 -8.92
CA SER A 4 -22.18 -15.90 -8.36
C SER A 4 -21.49 -17.01 -9.14
N ARG A 5 -20.57 -16.63 -10.04
CA ARG A 5 -19.76 -17.57 -10.82
C ARG A 5 -18.91 -18.35 -9.82
N LYS A 6 -19.25 -19.63 -9.62
CA LYS A 6 -18.47 -20.53 -8.77
C LYS A 6 -17.07 -20.66 -9.36
N VAL A 7 -16.06 -20.24 -8.61
CA VAL A 7 -14.65 -20.43 -8.97
C VAL A 7 -14.36 -21.93 -8.96
N SER A 8 -13.92 -22.48 -10.08
CA SER A 8 -13.57 -23.90 -10.21
C SER A 8 -12.25 -24.22 -9.51
N ALA A 9 -12.01 -25.48 -9.19
CA ALA A 9 -10.74 -25.94 -8.59
C ALA A 9 -9.53 -25.61 -9.49
N VAL A 10 -9.69 -25.69 -10.81
CA VAL A 10 -8.65 -25.34 -11.79
C VAL A 10 -8.37 -23.84 -11.80
N GLU A 11 -9.40 -22.99 -11.73
CA GLU A 11 -9.23 -21.53 -11.62
C GLU A 11 -8.53 -21.16 -10.31
N LYS A 12 -8.89 -21.81 -9.19
CA LYS A 12 -8.23 -21.64 -7.89
C LYS A 12 -6.73 -21.96 -7.97
N GLU A 13 -6.37 -23.12 -8.49
CA GLU A 13 -4.97 -23.55 -8.61
C GLU A 13 -4.15 -22.59 -9.49
N ARG A 14 -4.72 -22.14 -10.61
CA ARG A 14 -4.08 -21.12 -11.46
C ARG A 14 -3.83 -19.81 -10.74
N MET A 15 -4.78 -19.35 -9.91
CA MET A 15 -4.59 -18.15 -9.10
C MET A 15 -3.48 -18.33 -8.07
N ILE A 16 -3.42 -19.49 -7.39
CA ILE A 16 -2.33 -19.80 -6.44
C ILE A 16 -0.97 -19.78 -7.14
N GLN A 17 -0.85 -20.44 -8.29
CA GLN A 17 0.38 -20.45 -9.09
C GLN A 17 0.79 -19.05 -9.57
N ALA A 18 -0.18 -18.21 -9.95
CA ALA A 18 0.08 -16.83 -10.36
C ALA A 18 0.61 -15.95 -9.21
N LEU A 19 0.10 -16.18 -7.98
CA LEU A 19 0.60 -15.50 -6.77
C LEU A 19 2.03 -15.95 -6.41
N GLN A 20 2.27 -17.26 -6.42
CA GLN A 20 3.57 -17.86 -6.06
C GLN A 20 4.68 -17.52 -7.06
N SER A 21 4.34 -17.41 -8.35
CA SER A 21 5.27 -17.01 -9.41
C SER A 21 5.50 -15.50 -9.49
N HIS A 22 4.88 -14.72 -8.61
CA HIS A 22 4.96 -13.25 -8.57
C HIS A 22 4.59 -12.55 -9.89
N HIS A 23 3.90 -13.24 -10.80
CA HIS A 23 3.42 -12.64 -12.06
C HIS A 23 2.33 -11.60 -11.80
N VAL A 24 1.62 -11.74 -10.69
CA VAL A 24 0.63 -10.77 -10.22
C VAL A 24 1.30 -9.83 -9.22
N ASN A 25 1.57 -8.60 -9.65
CA ASN A 25 2.32 -7.61 -8.87
C ASN A 25 1.66 -6.23 -8.82
N THR A 26 0.39 -6.13 -9.21
CA THR A 26 -0.40 -4.91 -9.06
C THR A 26 -1.43 -5.03 -7.94
N LEU A 27 -1.73 -3.92 -7.27
CA LEU A 27 -2.74 -3.88 -6.20
C LEU A 27 -4.10 -4.37 -6.71
N VAL A 28 -4.50 -3.94 -7.91
CA VAL A 28 -5.81 -4.28 -8.49
C VAL A 28 -5.95 -5.79 -8.71
N GLU A 29 -4.93 -6.44 -9.25
CA GLU A 29 -4.99 -7.88 -9.51
C GLU A 29 -4.93 -8.70 -8.23
N LEU A 30 -4.09 -8.32 -7.26
CA LEU A 30 -4.06 -8.95 -5.94
C LEU A 30 -5.41 -8.85 -5.25
N ARG A 31 -6.06 -7.66 -5.29
CA ARG A 31 -7.42 -7.47 -4.78
C ARG A 31 -8.46 -8.32 -5.49
N ARG A 32 -8.34 -8.49 -6.81
CA ARG A 32 -9.24 -9.34 -7.59
C ARG A 32 -9.16 -10.79 -7.12
N ILE A 33 -7.95 -11.31 -6.91
CA ILE A 33 -7.73 -12.68 -6.44
C ILE A 33 -8.22 -12.83 -4.99
N GLU A 34 -7.91 -11.88 -4.11
CA GLU A 34 -8.40 -11.86 -2.74
C GLU A 34 -9.93 -11.91 -2.66
N LYS A 35 -10.65 -11.11 -3.46
CA LYS A 35 -12.12 -11.15 -3.51
C LYS A 35 -12.63 -12.51 -4.00
N ALA A 36 -11.96 -13.14 -4.96
CA ALA A 36 -12.32 -14.48 -5.42
C ALA A 36 -12.09 -15.55 -4.34
N PHE A 37 -10.98 -15.47 -3.60
CA PHE A 37 -10.65 -16.37 -2.49
C PHE A 37 -11.59 -16.22 -1.30
N ALA A 38 -12.03 -14.99 -0.98
CA ALA A 38 -13.01 -14.74 0.07
C ALA A 38 -14.35 -15.45 -0.20
N VAL A 39 -14.76 -15.60 -1.46
CA VAL A 39 -15.97 -16.34 -1.86
C VAL A 39 -15.78 -17.85 -1.72
N LEU A 40 -14.56 -18.37 -1.92
CA LEU A 40 -14.25 -19.79 -1.78
C LEU A 40 -14.24 -20.26 -0.32
N GLY A 41 -13.81 -19.40 0.62
CA GLY A 41 -13.74 -19.73 2.04
C GLY A 41 -12.78 -20.87 2.41
N SER A 42 -11.85 -21.20 1.52
CA SER A 42 -10.91 -22.31 1.69
C SER A 42 -9.65 -21.84 2.41
N SER A 43 -9.12 -22.62 3.37
CA SER A 43 -7.98 -22.18 4.19
C SER A 43 -6.64 -22.18 3.47
N ASP A 44 -6.47 -23.07 2.50
CA ASP A 44 -5.24 -23.27 1.69
C ASP A 44 -4.88 -22.07 0.80
N VAL A 45 -5.80 -21.12 0.60
CA VAL A 45 -5.52 -19.87 -0.15
C VAL A 45 -4.93 -18.75 0.72
N THR A 46 -4.98 -18.90 2.05
CA THR A 46 -4.57 -17.85 3.00
C THR A 46 -3.07 -17.58 2.92
N GLU A 47 -2.27 -18.64 2.94
CA GLU A 47 -0.81 -18.54 2.90
C GLU A 47 -0.31 -17.95 1.58
N PRO A 48 -0.70 -18.45 0.39
CA PRO A 48 -0.33 -17.85 -0.89
C PRO A 48 -0.70 -16.37 -0.99
N MET A 49 -1.89 -15.99 -0.52
CA MET A 49 -2.35 -14.61 -0.55
C MET A 49 -1.53 -13.70 0.39
N THR A 50 -1.22 -14.18 1.60
CA THR A 50 -0.40 -13.44 2.58
C THR A 50 1.03 -13.23 2.06
N ALA A 51 1.62 -14.28 1.46
CA ALA A 51 2.94 -14.21 0.85
C ALA A 51 2.99 -13.22 -0.32
N ALA A 52 1.97 -13.22 -1.18
CA ALA A 52 1.90 -12.29 -2.31
C ALA A 52 1.77 -10.82 -1.87
N TRP A 53 0.94 -10.53 -0.85
CA TRP A 53 0.88 -9.17 -0.29
C TRP A 53 2.20 -8.73 0.33
N SER A 54 2.87 -9.64 1.05
CA SER A 54 4.18 -9.38 1.63
C SER A 54 5.22 -9.08 0.54
N TYR A 55 5.22 -9.86 -0.54
CA TYR A 55 6.09 -9.64 -1.68
C TYR A 55 5.81 -8.28 -2.34
N TYR A 56 4.55 -7.98 -2.68
CA TYR A 56 4.16 -6.72 -3.33
C TYR A 56 4.63 -5.47 -2.58
N VAL A 57 4.53 -5.48 -1.25
CA VAL A 57 4.94 -4.36 -0.39
C VAL A 57 6.47 -4.27 -0.29
N ASN A 58 7.17 -5.41 -0.23
CA ASN A 58 8.62 -5.46 -0.03
C ASN A 58 9.43 -5.38 -1.33
N SER A 59 8.84 -5.67 -2.50
CA SER A 59 9.50 -5.68 -3.81
C SER A 59 9.44 -4.35 -4.57
N HIS A 60 9.20 -3.23 -3.89
CA HIS A 60 9.02 -1.88 -4.46
C HIS A 60 7.77 -1.69 -5.34
N SER A 61 6.94 -2.71 -5.54
CA SER A 61 5.74 -2.62 -6.37
C SER A 61 4.76 -1.56 -5.80
N LEU A 62 4.50 -1.61 -4.49
CA LEU A 62 3.67 -0.60 -3.82
C LEU A 62 4.22 0.83 -3.95
N LEU A 63 5.53 1.01 -3.77
CA LEU A 63 6.15 2.33 -3.90
C LEU A 63 6.04 2.87 -5.33
N THR A 64 6.21 1.98 -6.32
CA THR A 64 6.07 2.30 -7.73
C THR A 64 4.66 2.77 -8.06
N GLU A 65 3.64 2.05 -7.60
CA GLU A 65 2.25 2.45 -7.82
C GLU A 65 1.89 3.76 -7.10
N LEU A 66 2.35 3.96 -5.86
CA LEU A 66 2.17 5.22 -5.14
C LEU A 66 2.80 6.39 -5.92
N ARG A 67 4.03 6.23 -6.41
CA ARG A 67 4.71 7.24 -7.24
C ARG A 67 4.04 7.46 -8.59
N GLY A 68 3.36 6.46 -9.13
CA GLY A 68 2.49 6.60 -10.30
C GLY A 68 1.31 7.53 -10.06
N LEU A 69 0.82 7.63 -8.82
CA LEU A 69 -0.25 8.55 -8.41
C LEU A 69 0.27 9.93 -7.94
N THR A 70 1.53 10.03 -7.53
CA THR A 70 2.15 11.27 -7.02
C THR A 70 3.21 11.80 -8.00
N LYS A 71 2.80 12.17 -9.22
CA LYS A 71 3.74 12.50 -10.29
C LYS A 71 4.43 13.84 -10.09
N ASN A 72 3.76 14.79 -9.45
CA ASN A 72 4.32 16.13 -9.22
C ASN A 72 5.29 16.10 -8.05
N TYR A 73 4.93 15.35 -7.02
CA TYR A 73 5.67 15.22 -5.78
C TYR A 73 5.80 13.74 -5.40
N PRO A 74 6.82 13.03 -5.92
CA PRO A 74 6.99 11.59 -5.71
C PRO A 74 6.90 11.17 -4.23
N PHE A 75 6.12 10.13 -3.96
CA PHE A 75 5.92 9.59 -2.61
C PHE A 75 7.25 9.17 -1.97
N SER A 76 7.43 9.53 -0.70
CA SER A 76 8.64 9.26 0.08
C SER A 76 8.80 7.76 0.35
N SER A 77 9.99 7.25 0.02
CA SER A 77 10.41 5.88 0.40
C SER A 77 10.49 5.74 1.92
N GLU A 78 10.97 6.76 2.60
CA GLU A 78 11.22 6.77 4.04
C GLU A 78 9.90 6.69 4.82
N SER A 79 8.86 7.39 4.34
CA SER A 79 7.51 7.28 4.89
C SER A 79 6.95 5.86 4.80
N LEU A 80 7.17 5.20 3.66
CA LEU A 80 6.73 3.83 3.44
C LEU A 80 7.52 2.82 4.28
N GLU A 81 8.84 2.96 4.36
CA GLU A 81 9.69 2.08 5.18
C GLU A 81 9.39 2.23 6.68
N GLU A 82 9.13 3.44 7.15
CA GLU A 82 8.68 3.67 8.54
C GLU A 82 7.35 2.97 8.81
N ALA A 83 6.37 3.07 7.91
CA ALA A 83 5.11 2.38 8.06
C ALA A 83 5.29 0.86 8.14
N LYS A 84 6.13 0.27 7.27
CA LYS A 84 6.47 -1.16 7.32
C LYS A 84 7.04 -1.55 8.68
N ARG A 85 8.04 -0.81 9.18
CA ARG A 85 8.64 -1.06 10.50
C ARG A 85 7.61 -1.01 11.61
N ARG A 86 6.71 -0.02 11.58
CA ARG A 86 5.64 0.10 12.59
C ARG A 86 4.67 -1.07 12.56
N VAL A 87 4.26 -1.51 11.36
CA VAL A 87 3.41 -2.71 11.22
C VAL A 87 4.10 -3.93 11.82
N TYR A 88 5.39 -4.17 11.51
CA TYR A 88 6.14 -5.29 12.07
C TYR A 88 6.32 -5.21 13.58
N SER A 89 6.44 -4.00 14.15
CA SER A 89 6.59 -3.79 15.59
C SER A 89 5.28 -3.84 16.38
N ASP A 90 4.13 -3.72 15.71
CA ASP A 90 2.81 -3.64 16.35
C ASP A 90 2.26 -5.04 16.63
N PRO A 91 2.12 -5.45 17.91
CA PRO A 91 1.59 -6.76 18.27
C PRO A 91 0.15 -7.01 17.77
N GLN A 92 -0.60 -5.93 17.51
CA GLN A 92 -1.97 -6.00 17.00
C GLN A 92 -2.03 -6.19 15.47
N SER A 93 -0.95 -5.94 14.74
CA SER A 93 -0.86 -6.19 13.29
C SER A 93 -1.06 -7.66 12.92
N ASN A 94 -0.83 -8.59 13.86
CA ASN A 94 -1.10 -10.02 13.70
C ASN A 94 -2.58 -10.37 13.43
N LYS A 95 -3.50 -9.40 13.51
CA LYS A 95 -4.94 -9.60 13.27
C LYS A 95 -5.35 -9.48 11.80
N SER A 96 -4.52 -8.87 10.95
CA SER A 96 -4.79 -8.78 9.51
C SER A 96 -3.70 -9.49 8.73
N TRP A 97 -4.12 -10.36 7.83
CA TRP A 97 -3.24 -11.07 6.90
C TRP A 97 -2.85 -10.17 5.71
N ASN A 98 -3.47 -8.99 5.57
CA ASN A 98 -3.23 -8.08 4.46
C ASN A 98 -2.19 -7.01 4.83
N PHE A 99 -0.92 -7.36 4.63
CA PHE A 99 0.22 -6.49 4.96
C PHE A 99 0.16 -5.13 4.23
N CYS A 100 -0.29 -5.10 2.98
CA CYS A 100 -0.42 -3.85 2.22
C CYS A 100 -1.42 -2.88 2.87
N TRP A 101 -2.61 -3.38 3.23
CA TRP A 101 -3.62 -2.56 3.89
C TRP A 101 -3.13 -2.03 5.24
N LEU A 102 -2.45 -2.87 6.02
CA LEU A 102 -1.87 -2.46 7.31
C LEU A 102 -0.86 -1.33 7.15
N VAL A 103 0.04 -1.44 6.17
CA VAL A 103 1.05 -0.41 5.88
C VAL A 103 0.39 0.90 5.46
N LEU A 104 -0.54 0.87 4.51
CA LEU A 104 -1.28 2.06 4.06
C LEU A 104 -2.09 2.70 5.20
N SER A 105 -2.70 1.88 6.05
CA SER A 105 -3.44 2.35 7.22
C SER A 105 -2.52 3.01 8.23
N LYS A 106 -1.36 2.42 8.54
CA LYS A 106 -0.35 3.01 9.43
C LYS A 106 0.16 4.36 8.92
N ILE A 107 0.35 4.51 7.61
CA ILE A 107 0.72 5.81 7.02
C ILE A 107 -0.29 6.90 7.40
N GLN A 108 -1.59 6.58 7.36
CA GLN A 108 -2.66 7.52 7.72
C GLN A 108 -2.81 7.70 9.23
N THR A 109 -2.93 6.61 9.99
CA THR A 109 -3.25 6.68 11.43
C THR A 109 -2.13 7.32 12.22
N ASP A 110 -0.89 7.06 11.82
CA ASP A 110 0.28 7.55 12.55
C ASP A 110 0.79 8.89 12.04
N GLN A 111 0.04 9.54 11.13
CA GLN A 111 0.37 10.85 10.58
C GLN A 111 1.78 10.92 9.99
N LEU A 112 2.20 9.87 9.27
CA LEU A 112 3.54 9.82 8.67
C LEU A 112 3.68 10.83 7.52
N ILE A 113 2.60 11.06 6.76
CA ILE A 113 2.62 11.98 5.61
C ILE A 113 3.05 13.40 6.02
N PRO A 114 2.39 14.09 6.99
CA PRO A 114 2.82 15.42 7.41
C PRO A 114 4.29 15.50 7.83
N TYR A 115 4.75 14.53 8.61
CA TYR A 115 6.13 14.49 9.10
C TYR A 115 7.14 14.36 7.96
N TYR A 116 6.98 13.34 7.10
CA TYR A 116 7.92 13.10 6.01
C TYR A 116 7.82 14.14 4.89
N ALA A 117 6.64 14.72 4.67
CA ALA A 117 6.45 15.84 3.76
C ALA A 117 7.26 17.07 4.20
N GLN A 118 7.19 17.41 5.49
CA GLN A 118 7.97 18.52 6.05
C GLN A 118 9.46 18.22 6.03
N TYR A 119 9.85 17.00 6.43
CA TYR A 119 11.24 16.57 6.39
C TYR A 119 11.81 16.68 4.97
N GLN A 120 11.11 16.17 3.96
CA GLN A 120 11.52 16.24 2.56
C GLN A 120 11.54 17.69 2.05
N ALA A 121 10.52 18.50 2.36
CA ALA A 121 10.46 19.91 1.97
C ALA A 121 11.57 20.75 2.60
N SER A 122 12.12 20.36 3.75
CA SER A 122 13.25 21.07 4.37
C SER A 122 14.61 20.73 3.79
N GLN A 123 14.72 19.67 2.96
CA GLN A 123 15.99 19.28 2.37
C GLN A 123 16.46 20.31 1.33
N PRO A 124 17.69 20.85 1.42
CA PRO A 124 18.22 21.78 0.42
C PRO A 124 18.18 21.26 -1.02
N ALA A 125 18.24 19.95 -1.22
CA ALA A 125 18.12 19.30 -2.52
C ALA A 125 16.81 19.66 -3.26
N MET A 126 15.70 19.88 -2.53
CA MET A 126 14.42 20.33 -3.10
C MET A 126 14.47 21.77 -3.62
N TRP A 127 15.50 22.53 -3.23
CA TRP A 127 15.66 23.95 -3.50
C TRP A 127 16.93 24.25 -4.30
N GLY A 128 17.42 23.26 -5.07
CA GLY A 128 18.64 23.40 -5.86
C GLY A 128 19.90 23.62 -5.02
N GLY A 129 19.95 23.03 -3.82
CA GLY A 129 21.06 23.12 -2.88
C GLY A 129 21.02 24.35 -1.97
N ARG A 130 19.98 25.19 -2.06
CA ARG A 130 19.84 26.39 -1.22
C ARG A 130 19.12 26.08 0.09
N THR A 131 19.42 26.85 1.13
CA THR A 131 18.66 26.81 2.38
C THR A 131 17.27 27.40 2.15
N PRO A 132 16.19 26.62 2.36
CA PRO A 132 14.84 27.13 2.18
C PRO A 132 14.40 28.05 3.31
N THR A 133 13.45 28.92 3.01
CA THR A 133 12.75 29.72 4.03
C THR A 133 11.67 28.88 4.71
N SER A 134 11.31 29.23 5.94
CA SER A 134 10.23 28.55 6.66
C SER A 134 8.90 28.58 5.90
N GLU A 135 8.61 29.68 5.20
CA GLU A 135 7.42 29.81 4.36
C GLU A 135 7.48 28.87 3.15
N GLY A 136 8.62 28.80 2.46
CA GLY A 136 8.81 27.88 1.33
C GLY A 136 8.65 26.42 1.75
N ILE A 137 9.24 26.04 2.89
CA ILE A 137 9.07 24.71 3.47
C ILE A 137 7.58 24.43 3.69
N ALA A 138 6.84 25.35 4.31
CA ALA A 138 5.42 25.16 4.59
C ALA A 138 4.58 24.99 3.31
N GLN A 139 4.82 25.82 2.30
CA GLN A 139 4.12 25.73 1.01
C GLN A 139 4.37 24.39 0.31
N LEU A 140 5.64 23.97 0.23
CA LEU A 140 6.01 22.70 -0.39
C LEU A 140 5.52 21.49 0.42
N THR A 141 5.55 21.58 1.76
CA THR A 141 4.97 20.57 2.66
C THR A 141 3.49 20.37 2.36
N ASN A 142 2.73 21.45 2.22
CA ASN A 142 1.29 21.36 1.92
C ASN A 142 1.03 20.69 0.56
N ALA A 143 1.88 20.97 -0.44
CA ALA A 143 1.78 20.34 -1.75
C ALA A 143 2.06 18.83 -1.69
N PHE A 144 3.12 18.41 -0.99
CA PHE A 144 3.39 17.00 -0.69
C PHE A 144 2.21 16.33 0.02
N VAL A 145 1.75 16.92 1.12
CA VAL A 145 0.66 16.40 1.96
C VAL A 145 -0.61 16.18 1.13
N ALA A 146 -0.96 17.14 0.26
CA ALA A 146 -2.15 17.02 -0.58
C ALA A 146 -2.06 15.84 -1.54
N GLU A 147 -0.97 15.71 -2.31
CA GLU A 147 -0.82 14.65 -3.31
C GLU A 147 -0.63 13.27 -2.67
N TRP A 148 0.13 13.19 -1.57
CA TRP A 148 0.39 11.93 -0.87
C TRP A 148 -0.85 11.40 -0.16
N ASN A 149 -1.65 12.26 0.47
CA ASN A 149 -2.94 11.84 1.03
C ASN A 149 -3.91 11.39 -0.06
N TYR A 150 -3.94 12.08 -1.20
CA TYR A 150 -4.71 11.64 -2.35
C TYR A 150 -4.31 10.22 -2.78
N ALA A 151 -3.01 9.97 -2.99
CA ALA A 151 -2.52 8.67 -3.44
C ALA A 151 -2.83 7.54 -2.46
N VAL A 152 -2.51 7.72 -1.18
CA VAL A 152 -2.80 6.72 -0.13
C VAL A 152 -4.31 6.48 0.00
N GLY A 153 -5.11 7.54 -0.08
CA GLY A 153 -6.56 7.46 -0.11
C GLY A 153 -7.10 6.68 -1.31
N GLN A 154 -6.54 6.88 -2.51
CA GLN A 154 -6.92 6.08 -3.69
C GLN A 154 -6.58 4.60 -3.50
N MET A 155 -5.40 4.27 -2.98
CA MET A 155 -5.00 2.88 -2.73
C MET A 155 -5.93 2.21 -1.72
N LEU A 156 -6.26 2.88 -0.62
CA LEU A 156 -7.12 2.31 0.43
C LEU A 156 -8.57 2.08 -0.02
N ARG A 157 -9.08 2.84 -1.00
CA ARG A 157 -10.43 2.65 -1.56
C ARG A 157 -10.65 1.29 -2.22
N HIS A 158 -9.60 0.53 -2.51
CA HIS A 158 -9.75 -0.82 -3.02
C HIS A 158 -10.28 -1.82 -1.97
N TRP A 159 -10.32 -1.43 -0.71
CA TRP A 159 -10.96 -2.18 0.37
C TRP A 159 -12.23 -1.45 0.82
N ASP A 160 -13.40 -2.02 0.49
CA ASP A 160 -14.71 -1.51 0.89
C ASP A 160 -14.91 -1.57 2.43
N GLN A 161 -14.23 -2.52 3.07
CA GLN A 161 -14.14 -2.71 4.52
C GLN A 161 -12.70 -3.11 4.88
N PRO A 162 -12.21 -2.74 6.07
CA PRO A 162 -10.93 -3.24 6.57
C PRO A 162 -10.83 -4.77 6.45
N PRO A 163 -9.77 -5.34 5.85
CA PRO A 163 -9.52 -6.79 5.83
C PRO A 163 -9.04 -7.28 7.20
N SER A 164 -9.63 -6.79 8.28
CA SER A 164 -9.45 -7.28 9.65
C SER A 164 -10.46 -8.39 9.93
N ARG A 165 -10.02 -9.46 10.59
CA ARG A 165 -10.93 -10.46 11.15
C ARG A 165 -11.66 -9.92 12.38
#